data_AF-A0A7X2ZWN4-F1
#
_entry.id   AF-A0A7X2ZWN4-F1
#
_cell.length_a   1.000
_cell.length_b   1.000
_cell.length_c   1.000
_cell.angle_alpha   90.00
_cell.angle_beta   90.00
_cell.angle_gamma   90.00
#
_symmetry.space_group_name_H-M   'P 1'
#
loop_
_entity.id
_entity.type
_entity.pdbx_description
1 polymer ?
#
loop_
_entity_poly.entity_id
_entity_poly.type
_entity_poly.pdbx_seq_one_letter_code
_entity_poly.pdbx_strand_id
1 'polypeptide(L)'
;MSFLDIILGLLLLYGLWKGLKNGLFVELASLVALIAGIYGAIHFSYYAGDYLSQNMEWNERYINIAAFVITFIVIVFAVQLAGRFLT
;
A
#
# COMPACT_ATOMS: atom_id res chain seq x y z
N MET A 1 0.60 -42.47 -20.69
CA MET A 1 0.85 -41.12 -20.14
C MET A 1 1.62 -40.37 -21.19
N SER A 2 0.98 -39.38 -21.81
CA SER A 2 1.59 -38.66 -22.93
C SER A 2 2.80 -37.90 -22.41
N PHE A 3 3.88 -37.86 -23.20
CA PHE A 3 5.05 -37.02 -22.93
C PHE A 3 4.65 -35.56 -22.63
N LEU A 4 3.57 -35.11 -23.26
CA LEU A 4 2.98 -33.79 -23.08
C LEU A 4 2.39 -33.58 -21.66
N ASP A 5 1.84 -34.62 -21.04
CA ASP A 5 1.28 -34.55 -19.68
C ASP A 5 2.38 -34.30 -18.64
N ILE A 6 3.56 -34.91 -18.84
CA ILE A 6 4.72 -34.78 -17.95
C ILE A 6 5.33 -33.37 -18.04
N ILE A 7 5.45 -32.83 -19.25
CA ILE A 7 5.96 -31.47 -19.46
C ILE A 7 5.02 -30.43 -18.84
N LEU A 8 3.71 -30.56 -19.07
CA LEU A 8 2.73 -29.65 -18.49
C LEU A 8 2.70 -29.75 -16.96
N GLY A 9 2.81 -30.96 -16.39
CA GLY A 9 2.89 -31.16 -14.95
C GLY A 9 4.11 -30.48 -14.31
N LEU A 10 5.29 -30.58 -14.93
CA LEU A 10 6.51 -29.90 -14.48
C LEU A 10 6.41 -28.37 -14.56
N LEU A 11 5.82 -27.86 -15.64
CA LEU A 11 5.64 -26.42 -15.85
C LEU A 11 4.65 -25.82 -14.82
N LEU A 12 3.57 -26.55 -14.51
CA LEU A 12 2.63 -26.19 -13.46
C LEU A 12 3.25 -26.23 -12.06
N LEU A 13 4.02 -27.28 -11.73
CA LEU A 13 4.75 -27.36 -10.46
C LEU A 13 5.73 -26.20 -10.28
N TYR A 14 6.47 -25.86 -11.33
CA TYR A 14 7.39 -24.72 -11.30
C TYR A 14 6.65 -23.38 -11.14
N GLY A 15 5.57 -23.19 -11.90
CA GLY A 15 4.72 -21.99 -11.78
C GLY A 15 4.09 -21.86 -10.40
N LEU A 16 3.63 -22.96 -9.81
CA LEU A 16 3.04 -23.00 -8.47
C LEU A 16 4.08 -22.66 -7.40
N TRP A 17 5.28 -23.23 -7.48
CA TRP A 17 6.35 -22.96 -6.51
C TRP A 17 6.83 -21.50 -6.56
N LYS A 18 7.00 -20.96 -7.77
CA LYS A 18 7.41 -19.56 -7.97
C LYS A 18 6.29 -18.59 -7.58
N GLY A 19 5.05 -18.89 -7.93
CA GLY A 19 3.87 -18.10 -7.59
C GLY A 19 3.62 -18.05 -6.08
N LEU A 20 3.73 -19.20 -5.39
CA LEU A 20 3.51 -19.26 -3.95
C LEU A 20 4.60 -18.54 -3.15
N LYS A 21 5.88 -18.66 -3.54
CA LYS A 21 6.96 -17.94 -2.84
C LYS A 21 6.90 -16.43 -3.09
N ASN A 22 6.73 -16.01 -4.34
CA ASN A 22 6.84 -14.59 -4.67
C ASN A 22 5.53 -13.84 -4.43
N GLY A 23 4.38 -14.48 -4.66
CA GLY A 23 3.06 -13.86 -4.42
C GLY A 23 2.78 -13.65 -2.94
N LEU A 24 3.01 -14.67 -2.11
CA LEU A 24 2.65 -14.62 -0.69
C LEU A 24 3.48 -13.59 0.09
N PHE A 25 4.76 -13.43 -0.24
CA PHE A 25 5.61 -12.39 0.36
C PHE A 25 5.20 -10.98 -0.08
N VAL A 26 4.87 -10.79 -1.36
CA VAL A 26 4.38 -9.50 -1.88
C VAL A 26 3.04 -9.13 -1.25
N GLU A 27 2.15 -10.10 -1.05
CA GLU A 27 0.83 -9.91 -0.46
C GLU A 27 0.91 -9.64 1.05
N LEU A 28 1.84 -10.27 1.77
CA LEU A 28 2.15 -9.92 3.15
C LEU A 28 2.76 -8.52 3.27
N ALA A 29 3.68 -8.15 2.38
CA ALA A 29 4.28 -6.82 2.37
C ALA A 29 3.25 -5.73 2.09
N SER A 30 2.28 -5.98 1.19
CA SER A 30 1.21 -5.03 0.88
C SER A 30 0.25 -4.85 2.06
N LEU A 31 -0.08 -5.93 2.79
CA LEU A 31 -0.86 -5.87 4.03
C LEU A 31 -0.16 -5.05 5.11
N VAL A 32 1.14 -5.29 5.34
CA VAL A 32 1.94 -4.52 6.30
C VAL A 32 2.03 -3.05 5.88
N ALA A 33 2.24 -2.77 4.60
CA ALA A 33 2.28 -1.41 4.07
C ALA A 33 0.94 -0.68 4.22
N LEU A 34 -0.19 -1.38 4.02
CA LEU A 34 -1.53 -0.82 4.21
C LEU A 34 -1.76 -0.45 5.67
N ILE A 35 -1.44 -1.35 6.60
CA ILE A 35 -1.60 -1.11 8.04
C ILE A 35 -0.70 0.05 8.49
N ALA A 36 0.56 0.06 8.07
CA ALA A 36 1.50 1.14 8.38
C ALA A 36 1.05 2.48 7.78
N GLY A 37 0.51 2.48 6.56
CA GLY A 37 -0.04 3.67 5.92
C GLY A 37 -1.24 4.23 6.67
N ILE A 38 -2.21 3.39 7.03
CA ILE A 38 -3.39 3.81 7.82
C ILE A 38 -2.96 4.35 9.19
N TYR A 39 -2.04 3.67 9.88
CA TYR A 39 -1.52 4.11 11.17
C TYR A 39 -0.80 5.47 11.07
N GLY A 40 0.05 5.63 10.04
CA GLY A 40 0.72 6.88 9.73
C GLY A 40 -0.27 8.01 9.43
N ALA A 41 -1.33 7.74 8.66
CA ALA A 41 -2.37 8.71 8.32
C ALA A 41 -3.05 9.25 9.58
N ILE A 42 -3.45 8.35 10.48
CA ILE A 42 -4.16 8.71 11.71
C ILE A 42 -3.25 9.49 12.65
N HIS A 43 -1.97 9.08 12.77
CA HIS A 43 -1.04 9.75 13.68
C HIS A 43 -0.61 11.13 13.17
N PHE A 44 -0.30 11.25 11.87
CA PHE A 44 0.10 12.52 11.27
C PHE A 44 -1.06 13.47 11.00
N SER A 45 -2.31 12.99 10.91
CA SER A 45 -3.46 13.88 10.71
C SER A 45 -3.68 14.83 11.89
N TYR A 46 -3.31 14.45 13.11
CA TYR A 46 -3.34 15.34 14.28
C TYR A 46 -2.38 16.51 14.11
N TYR A 47 -1.13 16.24 13.72
CA TYR A 47 -0.14 17.30 13.46
C TYR A 47 -0.53 18.18 12.27
N ALA A 48 -1.06 17.59 11.20
CA ALA A 48 -1.54 18.34 10.04
C ALA A 48 -2.78 19.19 10.40
N GLY A 49 -3.67 18.67 11.24
CA GLY A 49 -4.88 19.35 11.71
C GLY A 49 -4.56 20.58 12.57
N ASP A 50 -3.64 20.46 13.52
CA ASP A 50 -3.18 21.59 14.33
C ASP A 50 -2.49 22.66 13.47
N TYR A 51 -1.70 22.26 12.47
CA TYR A 51 -1.02 23.19 11.58
C TYR A 51 -1.99 23.94 10.64
N LEU A 52 -3.02 23.26 10.14
CA LEU A 52 -4.08 23.89 9.32
C LEU A 52 -4.98 24.81 10.16
N SER A 53 -5.33 24.37 11.38
CA SER A 53 -6.12 25.14 12.34
C SER A 53 -5.50 26.50 12.68
N GLN A 54 -4.17 26.56 12.79
CA GLN A 54 -3.45 27.80 13.10
C GLN A 54 -3.28 28.76 11.91
N ASN A 55 -3.44 28.29 10.66
CA ASN A 55 -3.09 29.08 9.46
C ASN A 55 -4.27 29.32 8.50
N MET A 56 -5.43 28.70 8.69
CA MET A 56 -6.59 28.85 7.80
C MET A 56 -7.90 29.08 8.58
N GLU A 57 -8.52 30.24 8.42
CA GLU A 57 -9.87 30.57 8.92
C GLU A 57 -10.97 29.89 8.08
N TRP A 58 -10.89 28.58 7.92
CA TRP A 58 -11.89 27.80 7.18
C TRP A 58 -12.81 27.06 8.16
N ASN A 59 -14.07 26.85 7.78
CA ASN A 59 -15.00 26.08 8.60
C ASN A 59 -14.44 24.64 8.77
N GLU A 60 -14.43 24.14 10.01
CA GLU A 60 -13.81 22.87 10.45
C GLU A 60 -14.12 21.68 9.53
N ARG A 61 -15.31 21.64 8.92
CA ARG A 61 -15.69 20.59 7.98
C ARG A 61 -14.83 20.57 6.73
N TYR A 62 -14.51 21.74 6.17
CA TYR A 62 -13.67 21.86 4.98
C TYR A 62 -12.19 21.61 5.31
N ILE A 63 -11.75 22.04 6.51
CA ILE A 63 -10.39 21.76 7.02
C ILE A 63 -10.16 20.24 7.15
N ASN A 64 -11.11 19.52 7.75
CA ASN A 64 -11.00 18.05 7.90
C ASN A 64 -10.97 17.32 6.56
N ILE A 65 -11.80 17.73 5.59
CA ILE A 65 -11.82 17.12 4.26
C ILE A 65 -10.50 17.40 3.53
N ALA A 66 -10.00 18.64 3.57
CA ALA A 66 -8.73 19.02 2.96
C ALA A 66 -7.56 18.25 3.58
N ALA A 67 -7.50 18.17 4.91
CA ALA A 67 -6.48 17.41 5.64
C ALA A 67 -6.50 15.93 5.24
N PHE A 68 -7.67 15.30 5.17
CA PHE A 68 -7.79 13.89 4.77
C PHE A 68 -7.27 13.65 3.34
N VAL A 69 -7.68 14.50 2.38
CA VAL A 69 -7.26 14.37 0.98
C VAL A 69 -5.75 14.56 0.82
N ILE A 70 -5.17 15.57 1.47
CA ILE A 70 -3.73 15.83 1.42
C ILE A 70 -2.96 14.64 2.01
N THR A 71 -3.38 14.16 3.18
CA THR A 71 -2.71 13.05 3.87
C THR A 71 -2.79 11.75 3.06
N PHE A 72 -3.93 11.49 2.41
CA PHE A 72 -4.13 10.34 1.54
C PHE A 72 -3.19 10.38 0.33
N ILE A 73 -3.08 11.52 -0.35
CA ILE A 73 -2.19 11.68 -1.51
C ILE A 73 -0.73 11.43 -1.12
N VAL A 74 -0.28 11.98 0.02
CA VAL A 74 1.10 11.81 0.51
C VAL A 74 1.40 10.34 0.78
N ILE A 75 0.48 9.60 1.41
CA ILE A 75 0.68 8.19 1.71
C ILE A 75 0.68 7.35 0.44
N VAL A 76 -0.24 7.60 -0.50
CA VAL A 76 -0.25 6.91 -1.79
C VAL A 76 1.07 7.13 -2.52
N PHE A 77 1.58 8.36 -2.54
CA PHE A 77 2.88 8.68 -3.14
C PHE A 77 4.03 7.96 -2.42
N ALA A 78 4.05 7.96 -1.09
CA ALA A 78 5.09 7.31 -0.29
C ALA A 78 5.10 5.78 -0.52
N VAL A 79 3.92 5.15 -0.56
CA VAL A 79 3.76 3.72 -0.85
C VAL A 79 4.17 3.41 -2.29
N GLN A 80 3.80 4.25 -3.26
CA GLN A 80 4.26 4.10 -4.64
C GLN A 80 5.79 4.19 -4.73
N LEU A 81 6.41 5.16 -4.05
CA LEU A 81 7.85 5.35 -4.05
C LEU A 81 8.57 4.16 -3.39
N ALA A 82 8.06 3.69 -2.25
CA ALA A 82 8.59 2.53 -1.54
C ALA A 82 8.44 1.24 -2.38
N GLY A 83 7.29 1.03 -3.02
CA GLY A 83 7.06 -0.09 -3.92
C GLY A 83 7.97 -0.07 -5.15
N ARG A 84 8.31 1.13 -5.65
CA ARG A 84 9.27 1.32 -6.76
C ARG A 84 10.73 1.14 -6.34
N PHE A 85 11.06 1.33 -5.07
CA PHE A 85 12.39 1.05 -4.51
C PHE A 85 12.59 -0.42 -4.15
N LEU A 86 11.49 -1.14 -3.89
CA LEU A 86 11.49 -2.57 -3.56
C LEU A 86 11.36 -3.49 -4.79
N THR A 87 11.08 -2.94 -5.98
CA THR A 87 11.04 -3.66 -7.27
C THR A 87 12.25 -3.28 -8.12
#